data_AF-A0AAW0HYD3-F1
#
_entry.id   AF-A0AAW0HYD3-F1
#
_cell.length_a   1.000
_cell.length_b   1.000
_cell.length_c   1.000
_cell.angle_alpha   90.00
_cell.angle_beta   90.00
_cell.angle_gamma   90.00
#
_symmetry.space_group_name_H-M   'P 1'
#
loop_
_entity.id
_entity.type
_entity.pdbx_description
1 polymer ?
#
loop_
_entity_poly.entity_id
_entity_poly.type
_entity_poly.pdbx_seq_one_letter_code
_entity_poly.pdbx_strand_id
1 'polypeptide(L)' 'MIRQGKAKLVILANNCPALRKSEIEYYAVLAKTAVHHYSGNHTELGTACGKFYRVCTLAIIDPADSDIIRSMPEQTGEK' A
#
# COMPACT_ATOMS: atom_id res chain seq x y z
N MET A 1 -0.32 -7.91 -8.97
CA MET A 1 -0.06 -8.33 -7.58
C MET A 1 -1.30 -8.26 -6.70
N ILE A 2 -1.92 -7.09 -6.54
CA ILE A 2 -3.16 -6.93 -5.74
C ILE A 2 -4.29 -7.83 -6.26
N ARG A 3 -4.60 -7.78 -7.57
CA ARG A 3 -5.59 -8.66 -8.21
C ARG A 3 -5.29 -10.16 -8.10
N GLN A 4 -4.05 -10.54 -7.79
CA GLN A 4 -3.64 -11.93 -7.61
C GLN A 4 -3.62 -12.35 -6.13
N GLY A 5 -4.00 -11.46 -5.19
CA GLY A 5 -3.92 -11.73 -3.75
C GLY A 5 -2.50 -11.86 -3.20
N LYS A 6 -1.47 -11.47 -3.97
CA LYS A 6 -0.06 -11.61 -3.56
C LYS A 6 0.46 -10.44 -2.73
N ALA A 7 -0.25 -9.32 -2.73
CA ALA A 7 0.13 -8.16 -1.94
C ALA A 7 -0.39 -8.31 -0.51
N LYS A 8 0.48 -8.14 0.47
CA LYS A 8 0.14 -8.16 1.90
C LYS A 8 -0.23 -6.76 2.41
N LEU A 9 0.40 -5.73 1.85
CA LEU A 9 0.14 -4.32 2.17
C LEU A 9 0.30 -3.44 0.92
N VAL A 10 -0.57 -2.45 0.75
CA VAL A 10 -0.44 -1.33 -0.19
C VAL A 10 -0.30 -0.01 0.55
N ILE A 11 0.68 0.81 0.18
CA ILE A 11 0.89 2.16 0.71
C ILE A 11 0.56 3.17 -0.38
N LEU A 12 -0.26 4.16 -0.05
CA LEU A 12 -0.71 5.22 -0.95
C LEU A 12 -0.22 6.58 -0.47
N ALA A 13 0.49 7.31 -1.33
CA ALA A 13 0.87 8.70 -1.07
C ALA A 13 -0.37 9.60 -0.99
N ASN A 14 -0.27 10.69 -0.23
CA ASN A 14 -1.39 11.60 0.02
C ASN A 14 -1.94 12.27 -1.25
N ASN A 15 -1.09 12.47 -2.26
CA ASN A 15 -1.39 13.17 -3.51
C ASN A 15 -1.52 12.20 -4.69
N CYS A 16 -1.78 10.92 -4.42
CA CYS A 16 -2.16 9.97 -5.45
C CYS A 16 -3.49 10.43 -6.10
N PRO A 17 -3.60 10.48 -7.43
CA PRO A 17 -4.83 10.91 -8.10
C PRO A 17 -6.05 10.12 -7.64
N ALA A 18 -7.16 10.82 -7.40
CA ALA A 18 -8.36 10.24 -6.78
C ALA A 18 -8.85 8.97 -7.50
N LEU A 19 -8.92 8.99 -8.83
CA LEU A 19 -9.35 7.82 -9.62
C LEU A 19 -8.47 6.59 -9.34
N ARG A 20 -7.14 6.76 -9.36
CA ARG A 20 -6.18 5.68 -9.10
C ARG A 20 -6.26 5.20 -7.65
N LYS A 21 -6.42 6.13 -6.70
CA LYS A 21 -6.60 5.82 -5.29
C LYS A 21 -7.81 4.92 -5.08
N SER A 22 -8.96 5.30 -5.65
CA SER A 22 -10.21 4.52 -5.57
C SER A 22 -10.11 3.16 -6.26
N GLU A 23 -9.49 3.07 -7.43
CA GLU A 23 -9.27 1.77 -8.11
C GLU A 23 -8.42 0.82 -7.25
N ILE A 24 -7.35 1.33 -6.65
CA ILE A 24 -6.42 0.51 -5.86
C ILE A 24 -7.07 0.08 -4.54
N GLU A 25 -7.77 0.98 -3.86
CA GLU A 25 -8.54 0.66 -2.66
C GLU A 25 -9.61 -0.40 -2.96
N TYR A 26 -10.34 -0.26 -4.07
CA TYR A 26 -11.33 -1.24 -4.49
C TYR A 26 -10.72 -2.64 -4.68
N TYR A 27 -9.60 -2.74 -5.40
CA TYR A 27 -8.92 -4.03 -5.57
C TYR A 27 -8.32 -4.56 -4.26
N ALA A 28 -7.84 -3.69 -3.37
CA ALA A 28 -7.28 -4.10 -2.10
C ALA A 28 -8.35 -4.69 -1.17
N VAL A 29 -9.55 -4.08 -1.13
CA VAL A 29 -10.70 -4.62 -0.38
C VAL A 29 -11.09 -6.01 -0.89
N LEU A 30 -11.24 -6.18 -2.21
CA LEU A 30 -11.57 -7.48 -2.79
C LEU A 30 -10.51 -8.55 -2.53
N ALA A 31 -9.24 -8.15 -2.51
CA ALA A 31 -8.11 -9.05 -2.27
C ALA A 31 -7.80 -9.26 -0.78
N LYS A 32 -8.58 -8.66 0.13
CA LYS A 32 -8.30 -8.61 1.58
C LYS A 32 -6.87 -8.12 1.90
N THR A 33 -6.35 -7.19 1.10
CA THR A 33 -5.02 -6.59 1.27
C THR A 33 -5.13 -5.34 2.14
N ALA A 34 -4.24 -5.19 3.12
CA ALA A 34 -4.19 -4.01 3.96
C ALA A 34 -3.80 -2.75 3.15
N VAL A 35 -4.37 -1.60 3.49
CA VAL A 35 -4.08 -0.31 2.84
C VAL A 35 -3.63 0.70 3.89
N HIS A 36 -2.50 1.37 3.62
CA HIS A 36 -1.99 2.49 4.41
C HIS A 36 -2.02 3.78 3.64
N HIS A 37 -2.64 4.80 4.21
CA HIS A 37 -2.54 6.17 3.70
C HIS A 37 -1.31 6.84 4.31
N TYR A 38 -0.26 6.95 3.49
CA TYR A 38 0.93 7.68 3.85
C TYR A 38 0.63 9.18 3.88
N SER A 39 1.03 9.85 4.96
CA SER A 39 0.78 11.28 5.15
C SER A 39 1.58 12.17 4.22
N GLY A 40 2.73 11.68 3.74
CA GLY A 40 3.61 12.40 2.82
C GLY A 40 3.22 12.28 1.35
N ASN A 41 3.90 13.06 0.50
CA ASN A 41 3.66 13.09 -0.95
C ASN A 41 4.44 12.00 -1.69
N HIS A 42 4.16 11.83 -2.99
CA HIS A 42 4.81 10.81 -3.82
C HIS A 42 6.34 10.99 -3.98
N THR A 43 6.88 12.19 -3.73
CA THR A 43 8.32 12.47 -3.80
C THR A 43 9.00 11.97 -2.53
N GLU A 44 8.41 12.26 -1.38
CA GLU A 44 8.85 11.76 -0.07
C GLU A 44 8.76 10.24 0.00
N LEU A 45 7.65 9.66 -0.49
CA LEU A 45 7.49 8.21 -0.54
C LEU A 45 8.55 7.55 -1.45
N GLY A 46 8.82 8.15 -2.62
CA GLY A 46 9.90 7.69 -3.51
C GLY A 46 11.28 7.76 -2.84
N THR A 47 11.56 8.86 -2.17
CA THR A 47 12.82 9.08 -1.42
C THR A 47 12.96 8.08 -0.27
N ALA A 48 11.89 7.80 0.48
CA ALA A 48 11.86 6.79 1.54
C ALA A 48 12.14 5.38 1.02
N CYS A 49 11.77 5.10 -0.23
CA CYS A 49 12.10 3.85 -0.92
C CYS A 49 13.50 3.84 -1.58
N GLY A 50 14.31 4.89 -1.39
CA GLY A 50 15.62 5.03 -2.03
C GLY A 50 15.55 5.23 -3.55
N LYS A 51 14.44 5.79 -4.07
CA LYS A 51 14.23 6.03 -5.50
C LYS A 51 14.30 7.53 -5.82
N PHE A 52 15.03 7.87 -6.88
CA PHE A 52 15.13 9.25 -7.40
C PHE A 52 13.97 9.63 -8.35
N TYR A 53 12.84 8.95 -8.24
CA TYR A 53 11.63 9.22 -9.01
C TYR A 53 10.40 9.13 -8.11
N ARG A 54 9.31 9.73 -8.57
CA ARG A 54 8.06 9.86 -7.81
C ARG A 54 7.33 8.51 -7.73
N VAL A 55 6.89 8.14 -6.53
CA VAL A 55 6.14 6.90 -6.27
C VAL A 55 4.81 7.24 -5.60
N CYS A 56 3.70 7.05 -6.30
CA CYS A 56 2.36 7.30 -5.73
C CYS A 56 1.81 6.11 -4.95
N THR A 57 2.25 4.89 -5.30
CA THR A 57 1.76 3.66 -4.69
C THR A 57 2.89 2.64 -4.58
N LEU A 58 2.99 1.99 -3.43
CA LEU A 58 3.90 0.88 -3.17
C LEU A 58 3.08 -0.35 -2.75
N ALA A 59 3.43 -1.54 -3.24
CA ALA A 59 2.83 -2.79 -2.81
C ALA A 59 3.91 -3.70 -2.21
N ILE A 60 3.68 -4.17 -1.00
CA ILE A 60 4.54 -5.08 -0.25
C ILE A 60 4.04 -6.50 -0.49
N ILE A 61 4.89 -7.30 -1.13
CA ILE A 61 4.63 -8.72 -1.39
C ILE A 61 5.19 -9.56 -0.24
N ASP A 62 6.40 -9.22 0.19
CA ASP A 62 7.10 -9.87 1.28
C ASP A 62 7.77 -8.83 2.18
N PRO A 63 7.44 -8.75 3.48
CA PRO A 63 8.11 -7.83 4.40
C PRO A 63 9.51 -8.30 4.80
N ALA A 64 9.87 -9.58 4.56
CA ALA A 64 11.06 -10.20 5.13
C ALA A 64 11.16 -9.91 6.65
N ASP A 65 12.25 -9.30 7.12
CA ASP A 65 12.48 -8.94 8.52
C ASP A 65 11.90 -7.56 8.92
N SER A 66 11.15 -6.89 8.04
CA SER A 66 10.57 -5.58 8.32
C SER A 66 9.30 -5.69 9.18
N ASP A 67 9.21 -4.87 10.23
CA ASP A 67 8.02 -4.73 11.07
C ASP A 67 6.84 -3.98 10.38
N ILE A 68 6.96 -3.62 9.10
CA ILE A 68 6.03 -2.76 8.37
C ILE A 68 4.58 -3.27 8.31
N ILE A 69 4.36 -4.58 8.44
CA ILE A 69 3.02 -5.20 8.45
C ILE A 69 2.46 -5.29 9.88
N ARG A 70 3.34 -5.34 10.88
CA ARG A 70 3.00 -5.62 12.27
C ARG A 70 2.25 -4.47 12.95
N SER A 71 2.41 -3.25 12.43
CA SER A 71 1.73 -2.04 12.90
C SER A 71 0.32 -1.87 12.35
N MET A 72 -0.22 -2.83 11.61
CA MET A 72 -1.57 -2.72 11.06
C MET A 72 -2.59 -3.48 11.88
N PRO A 73 -3.76 -2.87 12.16
CA PRO A 73 -4.86 -3.62 12.71
C PRO A 73 -5.25 -4.70 11.70
N GLU A 74 -5.32 -5.96 12.16
CA GLU A 74 -5.90 -7.04 11.37
C GLU A 74 -7.30 -6.60 10.92
N GLN A 75 -7.50 -6.46 9.62
CA GLN A 75 -8.85 -6.38 9.08
C GLN A 75 -9.43 -7.78 9.19
N THR A 76 -10.13 -8.03 10.29
CA THR A 76 -10.88 -9.26 10.59
C THR A 76 -11.86 -9.55 9.46
N GLY A 77 -11.40 -10.33 8.48
CA GLY A 77 -12.19 -10.93 7.43
C GLY A 77 -12.48 -12.39 7.75
N GLU A 78 -13.33 -12.57 8.78
CA GLU A 78 -14.03 -13.79 9.22
C GLU A 78 -13.21 -14.93 9.86
N LYS A 79 -13.62 -15.29 11.08
CA LYS A 79 -14.65 -16.34 11.20
C LYS A 79 -16.00 -15.72 11.52
#